data_AF-A0AAV0IY17-F1
#
_entry.id   AF-A0AAV0IY17-F1
#
_cell.length_a   1.000
_cell.length_b   1.000
_cell.length_c   1.000
_cell.angle_alpha   90.00
_cell.angle_beta   90.00
_cell.angle_gamma   90.00
#
_symmetry.space_group_name_H-M   'P 1'
#
loop_
_entity.id
_entity.type
_entity.pdbx_description
1 polymer ?
#
loop_
_entity_poly.entity_id
_entity_poly.type
_entity_poly.pdbx_seq_one_letter_code
_entity_poly.pdbx_strand_id
1 'polypeptide(L)'
;MPEPKYVIAMGACTITGGMFSTDSYSTVRGVDKLIPVDVYLPAVIDAITKLRKKLSREIYEDQIKPQQGNRCFTTNHKFHIGRTTHTGNYDQELLYQLSSISGTPPEKFFKYKRSISSHELV
;
A
#
# COMPACT_ATOMS: atom_id res chain seq x y z
N MET A 1 -1.24 12.57 -12.89
CA MET A 1 -2.23 12.16 -13.91
C MET A 1 -2.81 13.42 -14.53
N PRO A 2 -2.94 13.47 -15.86
CA PRO A 2 -3.62 14.59 -16.54
C PRO A 2 -5.11 14.63 -16.19
N GLU A 3 -5.71 15.82 -16.20
CA GLU A 3 -7.17 15.99 -16.16
C GLU A 3 -7.75 15.72 -17.56
N PRO A 4 -8.96 15.12 -17.69
CA PRO A 4 -9.85 14.61 -16.64
C PRO A 4 -9.40 13.25 -16.08
N LYS A 5 -9.56 13.04 -14.77
CA LYS A 5 -9.22 11.79 -14.07
C LYS A 5 -10.46 11.19 -13.43
N TYR A 6 -10.61 9.87 -13.57
CA TYR A 6 -11.68 9.11 -12.96
C TYR A 6 -11.13 7.99 -12.09
N VAL A 7 -11.78 7.73 -10.96
CA VAL A 7 -11.34 6.74 -9.98
C VAL A 7 -12.45 5.71 -9.75
N ILE A 8 -12.12 4.43 -9.94
CA ILE A 8 -13.02 3.31 -9.67
C ILE A 8 -12.52 2.58 -8.42
N ALA A 9 -13.37 2.43 -7.42
CA ALA A 9 -13.12 1.55 -6.29
C ALA A 9 -13.61 0.13 -6.63
N MET A 10 -12.65 -0.79 -6.77
CA MET A 10 -12.92 -2.18 -7.12
C MET A 10 -12.67 -3.12 -5.93
N GLY A 11 -13.67 -3.94 -5.63
CA GLY A 11 -13.58 -4.99 -4.61
C GLY A 11 -13.74 -4.48 -3.17
N ALA A 12 -14.09 -5.39 -2.26
CA ALA A 12 -14.48 -5.03 -0.89
C ALA A 12 -13.38 -4.27 -0.11
N CYS A 13 -12.10 -4.58 -0.38
CA CYS A 13 -10.97 -3.93 0.29
C CYS A 13 -10.90 -2.43 -0.01
N THR A 14 -11.18 -1.99 -1.25
CA THR A 14 -11.09 -0.56 -1.60
C THR A 14 -12.37 0.19 -1.30
N ILE A 15 -13.52 -0.50 -1.24
CA ILE A 15 -14.83 0.11 -0.96
C ILE A 15 -15.01 0.32 0.55
N THR A 16 -14.74 -0.70 1.39
CA THR A 16 -15.00 -0.63 2.84
C THR A 16 -13.83 -1.09 3.72
N GLY A 17 -12.70 -1.48 3.13
CA GLY A 17 -11.61 -2.18 3.85
C GLY A 17 -11.77 -3.70 3.86
N GLY A 18 -12.92 -4.24 3.43
CA GLY A 18 -13.16 -5.66 3.26
C GLY A 18 -12.97 -6.45 4.56
N MET A 19 -12.24 -7.56 4.47
CA MET A 19 -11.91 -8.44 5.62
C MET A 19 -11.12 -7.72 6.72
N PHE A 20 -10.39 -6.66 6.37
CA PHE A 20 -9.57 -5.89 7.30
C PHE A 20 -10.34 -4.70 7.92
N SER A 21 -11.65 -4.61 7.70
CA SER A 21 -12.46 -3.50 8.19
C SER A 21 -12.57 -3.46 9.71
N THR A 22 -12.50 -4.58 10.42
CA THR A 22 -12.68 -4.64 11.89
C THR A 22 -11.36 -4.60 12.66
N ASP A 23 -10.42 -5.48 12.32
CA ASP A 23 -9.32 -5.85 13.23
C ASP A 23 -7.94 -5.31 12.83
N SER A 24 -7.87 -4.53 11.75
CA SER A 24 -6.59 -4.00 11.24
C SER A 24 -6.35 -2.55 11.68
N TYR A 25 -5.17 -2.29 12.24
CA TYR A 25 -4.74 -0.98 12.72
C TYR A 25 -4.10 -0.11 11.61
N SER A 26 -3.62 -0.72 10.52
CA SER A 26 -2.82 -0.07 9.48
C SER A 26 -3.59 0.18 8.19
N THR A 27 -4.76 -0.43 8.01
CA THR A 27 -5.55 -0.32 6.78
C THR A 27 -6.55 0.82 6.85
N VAL A 28 -6.60 1.64 5.80
CA VAL A 28 -7.64 2.66 5.63
C VAL A 28 -8.94 1.99 5.19
N ARG A 29 -10.03 2.28 5.89
CA ARG A 29 -11.37 1.75 5.61
C ARG A 29 -12.02 2.53 4.46
N GLY A 30 -11.76 2.10 3.23
CA GLY A 30 -12.26 2.76 2.02
C GLY A 30 -11.28 3.77 1.43
N VAL A 31 -11.11 3.75 0.11
CA VAL A 31 -10.21 4.66 -0.62
C VAL A 31 -10.82 6.06 -0.82
N ASP A 32 -12.12 6.18 -0.63
CA ASP A 32 -12.91 7.42 -0.67
C ASP A 32 -12.44 8.47 0.32
N LYS A 33 -11.81 8.06 1.42
CA LYS A 33 -11.18 8.94 2.40
C LYS A 33 -9.90 9.63 1.90
N LEU A 34 -9.25 9.06 0.88
CA LEU A 34 -7.99 9.56 0.34
C LEU A 34 -8.18 10.30 -0.98
N ILE A 35 -9.01 9.74 -1.87
CA ILE A 35 -9.21 10.24 -3.22
C ILE A 35 -10.71 10.15 -3.54
N PRO A 36 -11.31 11.16 -4.21
CA PRO A 36 -12.71 11.08 -4.63
C PRO A 36 -12.91 9.92 -5.60
N VAL A 37 -13.84 9.02 -5.28
CA VAL A 37 -14.20 7.86 -6.10
C VAL A 37 -15.45 8.16 -6.92
N ASP A 38 -15.42 7.82 -8.21
CA ASP A 38 -16.53 8.02 -9.13
C ASP A 38 -17.54 6.88 -9.15
N VAL A 39 -17.06 5.64 -9.02
CA VAL A 39 -17.85 4.41 -9.16
C VAL A 39 -17.32 3.32 -8.20
N TYR A 40 -18.23 2.65 -7.49
CA TYR A 40 -17.93 1.56 -6.54
C TYR A 40 -18.50 0.24 -7.01
N LEU A 41 -17.66 -0.77 -7.28
CA LEU A 41 -18.14 -2.04 -7.83
C LEU A 41 -17.35 -3.28 -7.40
N PRO A 42 -18.01 -4.43 -7.26
CA PRO A 42 -17.34 -5.69 -6.99
C PRO A 42 -16.66 -6.30 -8.23
N ALA A 43 -17.12 -5.97 -9.44
CA ALA A 43 -16.64 -6.55 -10.70
C ALA A 43 -16.26 -5.49 -11.75
N VAL A 44 -15.26 -5.80 -12.57
CA VAL A 44 -14.63 -4.85 -13.53
C VAL A 44 -15.55 -4.48 -14.70
N ILE A 45 -16.30 -5.44 -15.25
CA ILE A 45 -17.04 -5.23 -16.50
C ILE A 45 -18.19 -4.23 -16.32
N ASP A 46 -18.92 -4.35 -15.20
CA ASP A 46 -19.97 -3.40 -14.85
C ASP A 46 -19.38 -1.99 -14.58
N ALA A 47 -18.13 -1.93 -14.12
CA ALA A 47 -17.45 -0.67 -13.81
C ALA A 47 -17.14 0.14 -15.02
N ILE A 48 -16.60 -0.50 -16.04
CA ILE A 48 -16.31 0.16 -17.31
C ILE A 48 -17.62 0.65 -17.94
N THR A 49 -18.69 -0.15 -17.88
CA THR A 49 -19.98 0.22 -18.46
C THR A 49 -20.64 1.40 -17.72
N LYS A 50 -20.62 1.40 -16.39
CA LYS A 50 -21.13 2.50 -15.57
C LYS A 50 -20.30 3.77 -15.74
N LEU A 51 -18.98 3.64 -15.80
CA LEU A 51 -18.10 4.78 -16.03
C LEU A 51 -18.34 5.40 -17.40
N ARG A 52 -18.47 4.58 -18.46
CA ARG A 52 -18.80 5.08 -19.81
C ARG A 52 -20.13 5.83 -19.83
N LYS A 53 -21.14 5.34 -19.11
CA LYS A 53 -22.43 6.03 -18.95
C LYS A 53 -22.31 7.34 -18.17
N LYS A 54 -21.45 7.40 -17.16
CA LYS A 54 -21.16 8.62 -16.39
C LYS A 54 -20.47 9.66 -17.28
N LEU A 55 -19.42 9.24 -17.98
CA LEU A 55 -18.67 10.08 -18.91
C LEU A 55 -19.57 10.67 -20.01
N SER A 56 -20.46 9.86 -20.61
CA SER A 56 -21.37 10.36 -21.65
C SER A 56 -22.33 11.43 -21.16
N ARG A 57 -22.69 11.42 -19.86
CA ARG A 57 -23.53 12.46 -19.25
C ARG A 57 -22.71 13.71 -18.92
N GLU A 58 -21.51 13.52 -18.39
CA GLU A 58 -20.62 14.60 -17.98
C GLU A 58 -20.10 15.44 -19.16
N ILE A 59 -19.79 14.80 -20.30
CA ILE A 59 -19.46 15.50 -21.56
C ILE A 59 -20.60 16.40 -22.04
N TYR A 60 -21.85 16.03 -21.76
CA TYR A 60 -23.02 16.82 -22.16
C TYR A 60 -23.24 18.04 -21.26
N GLU A 61 -22.83 17.95 -19.99
CA GLU A 61 -23.20 18.93 -18.97
C GLU A 61 -22.10 19.95 -18.61
N ASP A 62 -20.78 19.65 -18.66
CA ASP A 62 -19.83 20.53 -17.94
C ASP A 62 -18.47 20.90 -18.58
N GLN A 63 -18.27 22.23 -18.64
CA GLN A 63 -17.00 22.96 -18.64
C GLN A 63 -16.55 23.33 -17.21
N ILE A 64 -17.22 22.85 -16.16
CA ILE A 64 -16.86 23.15 -14.77
C ILE A 64 -15.68 22.27 -14.34
N LYS A 65 -14.48 22.82 -14.50
CA LYS A 65 -13.23 22.20 -14.04
C LYS A 65 -13.21 22.14 -12.51
N PRO A 66 -12.98 20.97 -11.87
CA PRO A 66 -12.63 20.92 -10.46
C PRO A 66 -11.22 21.49 -10.27
N GLN A 67 -11.08 22.81 -10.16
CA GLN A 67 -9.82 23.43 -9.79
C GLN A 67 -9.52 23.08 -8.33
N GLN A 68 -8.46 22.29 -8.11
CA GLN A 68 -7.97 22.05 -6.76
C GLN A 68 -7.44 23.36 -6.17
N GLY A 69 -8.21 23.98 -5.28
CA GLY A 69 -7.84 25.23 -4.64
C GLY A 69 -6.58 25.10 -3.79
N ASN A 70 -5.62 26.00 -4.00
CA ASN A 70 -4.36 26.05 -3.24
C ASN A 70 -4.56 26.78 -1.90
N ARG A 71 -5.21 26.11 -0.94
CA ARG A 71 -5.30 26.62 0.44
C ARG A 71 -4.02 26.27 1.21
N CYS A 72 -3.06 27.19 1.25
CA CYS A 72 -1.80 27.02 1.99
C CYS A 72 -1.91 27.60 3.41
N PHE A 73 -1.51 26.82 4.42
CA PHE A 73 -1.37 27.25 5.80
C PHE A 73 0.04 26.94 6.30
N THR A 74 0.65 27.89 6.99
CA THR A 74 1.97 27.72 7.60
C THR A 74 1.85 27.86 9.12
N THR A 75 2.23 26.81 9.85
CA THR A 75 2.28 26.79 11.31
C THR A 75 3.68 26.41 11.79
N ASN A 76 4.19 27.12 12.80
CA ASN A 76 5.45 26.77 13.44
C ASN A 76 5.27 25.54 14.34
N HIS A 77 6.24 24.63 14.38
CA HIS A 77 6.21 23.42 15.19
C HIS A 77 7.55 23.24 15.94
N LYS A 78 7.55 22.51 17.05
CA LYS A 78 8.73 22.22 17.89
C LYS A 78 9.11 20.73 17.86
N PHE A 79 8.94 20.07 16.72
CA PHE A 79 9.37 18.68 16.55
C PHE A 79 10.90 18.61 16.45
N HIS A 80 11.48 17.54 16.99
CA HIS A 80 12.89 17.24 16.82
C HIS A 80 13.11 16.57 15.46
N ILE A 81 14.16 16.96 14.76
CA ILE A 81 14.52 16.37 13.46
C ILE A 81 15.17 15.00 13.71
N GLY A 82 14.48 13.94 13.31
CA GLY A 82 15.00 12.57 13.33
C GLY A 82 15.92 12.28 12.13
N ARG A 83 16.84 11.31 12.28
CA ARG A 83 17.64 10.80 11.15
C ARG A 83 16.80 9.87 10.27
N THR A 84 17.10 9.81 8.98
CA THR A 84 16.43 8.87 8.05
C THR A 84 16.72 7.42 8.45
N THR A 85 15.68 6.59 8.48
CA THR A 85 15.79 5.16 8.77
C THR A 85 16.05 4.32 7.52
N HIS A 86 15.75 4.84 6.33
CA HIS A 86 15.90 4.13 5.06
C HIS A 86 17.16 4.65 4.32
N THR A 87 18.33 4.20 4.74
CA THR A 87 19.64 4.64 4.16
C THR A 87 20.00 3.87 2.89
N GLY A 88 19.19 2.88 2.47
CA GLY A 88 19.41 2.12 1.23
C GLY A 88 20.63 1.19 1.27
N ASN A 89 21.21 1.01 2.45
CA ASN A 89 22.42 0.24 2.66
C ASN A 89 22.12 -1.17 3.17
N TYR A 90 21.29 -1.88 2.39
CA TYR A 90 20.85 -3.24 2.71
C TYR A 90 22.03 -4.24 2.74
N ASP A 91 23.11 -3.96 2.01
CA ASP A 91 24.25 -4.86 1.86
C ASP A 91 25.30 -4.73 2.99
N GLN A 92 25.49 -3.56 3.60
CA GLN A 92 26.49 -3.40 4.68
C GLN A 92 25.96 -3.83 6.05
N GLU A 93 24.65 -3.86 6.27
CA GLU A 93 24.04 -4.33 7.53
C GLU A 93 24.23 -5.85 7.72
N LEU A 94 24.35 -6.61 6.61
CA LEU A 94 24.71 -8.03 6.63
C LEU A 94 26.15 -8.29 7.10
N LEU A 95 27.08 -7.35 6.88
CA LEU A 95 28.47 -7.49 7.30
C LEU A 95 28.65 -7.37 8.83
N TYR A 96 27.78 -6.60 9.49
CA TYR A 96 27.77 -6.51 10.96
C TYR A 96 27.25 -7.81 11.61
N GLN A 97 26.32 -8.53 10.98
CA GLN A 97 25.78 -9.80 11.49
C GLN A 97 26.79 -10.96 11.38
N LEU A 98 27.64 -10.98 10.34
CA LEU A 98 28.64 -12.05 10.18
C LEU A 98 29.74 -12.00 11.24
N SER A 99 30.07 -10.79 11.72
CA SER A 99 31.10 -10.57 12.73
C SER A 99 30.70 -11.02 14.13
N SER A 100 29.39 -11.19 14.41
CA SER A 100 28.86 -11.60 15.72
C SER A 100 28.70 -13.12 15.93
N ILE A 101 28.93 -13.97 14.92
CA ILE A 101 28.74 -15.44 15.00
C ILE A 101 30.08 -16.21 15.14
N SER A 102 31.22 -15.54 15.30
CA SER A 102 32.53 -16.21 15.43
C SER A 102 32.77 -16.91 16.79
N GLY A 103 31.74 -17.11 17.62
CA GLY A 103 31.84 -17.65 18.98
C GLY A 103 31.35 -19.08 19.21
N THR A 104 30.83 -19.81 18.21
CA THR A 104 30.31 -21.18 18.43
C THR A 104 30.72 -22.18 17.33
N PRO A 105 31.14 -23.42 17.66
CA PRO A 105 31.71 -24.35 16.68
C PRO A 105 30.68 -24.82 15.61
N PRO A 106 31.09 -24.99 14.34
CA PRO A 106 30.18 -25.23 13.21
C PRO A 106 29.60 -26.65 13.12
N GLU A 107 29.99 -27.59 13.98
CA GLU A 107 29.62 -29.01 13.82
C GLU A 107 28.16 -29.33 14.21
N LYS A 108 27.54 -28.56 15.11
CA LYS A 108 26.16 -28.85 15.55
C LYS A 108 25.08 -28.41 14.57
N PHE A 109 25.37 -27.44 13.69
CA PHE A 109 24.39 -26.90 12.75
C PHE A 109 24.10 -27.84 11.57
N PHE A 110 25.10 -28.57 11.08
CA PHE A 110 24.92 -29.47 9.93
C PHE A 110 24.12 -30.73 10.26
N LYS A 111 24.16 -31.22 11.51
CA LYS A 111 23.37 -32.40 11.92
C LYS A 111 21.88 -32.11 11.96
N TYR A 112 21.48 -30.93 12.45
CA TYR A 112 20.07 -30.55 12.58
C TYR A 112 19.38 -30.32 11.22
N LYS A 113 20.08 -29.70 10.26
CA LYS A 113 19.55 -29.54 8.89
C LYS A 113 19.39 -30.89 8.17
N ARG A 114 20.28 -31.85 8.42
CA ARG A 114 20.20 -33.17 7.78
C ARG A 114 19.04 -34.00 8.33
N SER A 115 18.71 -33.88 9.61
CA SER A 115 17.56 -34.58 10.22
C SER A 115 16.19 -34.03 9.80
N ILE A 116 16.08 -32.72 9.52
CA ILE A 116 14.79 -32.12 9.12
C ILE A 116 14.44 -32.49 7.68
N SER A 117 15.43 -32.54 6.78
CA SER A 117 15.21 -32.90 5.38
C SER A 117 14.72 -34.35 5.17
N SER A 118 14.87 -35.23 6.14
CA SER A 118 14.49 -36.66 6.01
C SER A 118 13.06 -36.96 6.44
N HIS A 119 12.33 -36.01 7.05
CA HIS A 119 11.01 -36.26 7.64
C HIS A 119 9.82 -35.62 6.90
N GLU A 120 10.03 -35.02 5.72
CA GLU A 120 8.97 -34.35 4.95
C GLU A 120 8.81 -34.96 3.55
N LEU A 121 8.58 -36.28 3.49
CA LEU A 121 8.17 -36.99 2.28
C LEU A 121 7.45 -38.30 2.65
N VAL A 122 6.20 -38.19 3.14
CA VAL A 122 5.11 -39.18 3.02
C VAL A 122 3.79 -38.42 3.00
#